data_AF-A0A3Q9VBB7-F1
#
_entry.id   AF-A0A3Q9VBB7-F1
#
_cell.length_a   1.000
_cell.length_b   1.000
_cell.length_c   1.000
_cell.angle_alpha   90.00
_cell.angle_beta   90.00
_cell.angle_gamma   90.00
#
_symmetry.space_group_name_H-M   'P 1'
#
loop_
_entity.id
_entity.type
_entity.pdbx_description
1 polymer ?
#
loop_
_entity_poly.entity_id
_entity_poly.type
_entity_poly.pdbx_seq_one_letter_code
_entity_poly.pdbx_strand_id
1 'polypeptide(L)'
;MSKKALKITGIVLGTAVVVAGLATIPYIVQREINKNRKSPIEQKNIELNKLANGIADAKVKKSFSEEDKKFKEQYKKDSSKIITKILSDKKLMDAIGKAEEAKVKEYYQEALDVLSNIIVDIQLNLLKAYKTNPKENKISDGLAALKKYLTKEKLQEIVRSKNGIADFVVEFGKKVGGYAKTIFNVLKQKESTKKITKINDLIEAIDKKFTGKDNVFVQSSKKLKEFDFSSVELHGYEKTFKKLVAIITEAKQDAINVLNSVGLSKEEIEVVKSEIKPYYEMLQTGLNSSIDLFQKSLKSLAKVLETLK
;
A
#
# COMPACT_ATOMS: atom_id res chain seq x y z
N MET A 1 -27.84 16.53 58.91
CA MET A 1 -27.31 15.76 57.77
C MET A 1 -27.18 16.72 56.58
N SER A 2 -25.97 17.04 56.12
CA SER A 2 -25.79 17.75 54.85
C SER A 2 -24.38 17.43 54.32
N LYS A 3 -24.33 16.71 53.20
CA LYS A 3 -23.10 16.41 52.46
C LYS A 3 -23.08 17.28 51.19
N LYS A 4 -22.15 18.23 51.22
CA LYS A 4 -21.20 18.69 50.18
C LYS A 4 -21.51 18.54 48.68
N ALA A 5 -20.98 19.56 47.98
CA ALA A 5 -20.31 19.59 46.66
C ALA A 5 -21.18 20.20 45.54
N LEU A 6 -20.70 21.07 44.65
CA LEU A 6 -19.44 21.79 44.47
C LEU A 6 -19.74 22.96 43.51
N LYS A 7 -19.23 24.16 43.75
CA LYS A 7 -19.19 25.26 42.77
C LYS A 7 -18.19 24.91 41.66
N ILE A 8 -18.58 25.05 40.37
CA ILE A 8 -17.73 25.67 39.35
C ILE A 8 -18.61 26.56 38.45
N THR A 9 -18.17 27.80 38.37
CA THR A 9 -18.66 28.97 37.65
C THR A 9 -18.35 28.88 36.14
N GLY A 10 -19.20 29.47 35.29
CA GLY A 10 -18.69 30.30 34.19
C GLY A 10 -19.03 29.95 32.73
N ILE A 11 -20.15 30.51 32.24
CA ILE A 11 -20.21 31.47 31.11
C ILE A 11 -20.19 30.96 29.63
N VAL A 12 -21.39 31.09 29.03
CA VAL A 12 -21.77 31.79 27.75
C VAL A 12 -21.65 31.09 26.38
N LEU A 13 -22.84 30.71 25.88
CA LEU A 13 -23.48 30.95 24.57
C LEU A 13 -22.64 31.39 23.34
N GLY A 14 -22.93 30.77 22.18
CA GLY A 14 -23.34 31.53 20.98
C GLY A 14 -22.53 31.37 19.67
N THR A 15 -23.15 30.65 18.71
CA THR A 15 -23.13 30.84 17.24
C THR A 15 -21.85 30.69 16.37
N ALA A 16 -21.89 29.65 15.51
CA ALA A 16 -21.55 29.56 14.09
C ALA A 16 -20.29 30.27 13.50
N VAL A 17 -19.38 29.49 12.90
CA VAL A 17 -19.01 29.50 11.46
C VAL A 17 -18.17 28.25 11.16
N VAL A 18 -18.49 27.65 10.01
CA VAL A 18 -17.87 26.50 9.34
C VAL A 18 -16.45 26.82 8.88
N VAL A 19 -15.54 25.84 8.92
CA VAL A 19 -14.68 25.35 7.81
C VAL A 19 -13.49 24.57 8.40
N ALA A 20 -13.63 23.25 8.38
CA ALA A 20 -12.61 22.26 7.98
C ALA A 20 -11.13 22.51 8.37
N GLY A 21 -10.86 22.80 9.63
CA GLY A 21 -9.63 22.39 10.30
C GLY A 21 -9.99 21.27 11.28
N LEU A 22 -9.05 20.36 11.57
CA LEU A 22 -9.17 19.33 12.62
C LEU A 22 -9.84 18.00 12.21
N ALA A 23 -9.29 17.33 11.20
CA ALA A 23 -9.24 15.86 11.16
C ALA A 23 -7.80 15.31 11.17
N THR A 24 -6.80 16.17 11.36
CA THR A 24 -5.37 15.84 11.27
C THR A 24 -4.70 15.57 12.62
N ILE A 25 -5.35 15.86 13.75
CA ILE A 25 -4.67 15.84 15.07
C ILE A 25 -4.55 14.44 15.70
N PRO A 26 -5.48 13.46 15.55
CA PRO A 26 -5.25 12.14 16.14
C PRO A 26 -4.07 11.42 15.47
N TYR A 27 -3.86 11.58 14.16
CA TYR A 27 -2.81 10.87 13.43
C TYR A 27 -1.42 11.53 13.55
N ILE A 28 -1.34 12.86 13.56
CA ILE A 28 -0.06 13.58 13.71
C ILE A 28 0.50 13.44 15.12
N VAL A 29 -0.34 13.57 16.16
CA VAL A 29 0.08 13.34 17.56
C VAL A 29 0.47 11.88 17.79
N GLN A 30 -0.17 10.92 17.12
CA GLN A 30 0.20 9.50 17.20
C GLN A 30 1.48 9.18 16.40
N ARG A 31 1.80 9.93 15.33
CA ARG A 31 3.09 9.85 14.61
C ARG A 31 4.25 10.47 15.38
N GLU A 32 4.03 11.60 16.07
CA GLU A 32 5.08 12.24 16.89
C GLU A 32 5.40 11.43 18.15
N ILE A 33 4.39 10.81 18.77
CA ILE A 33 4.59 9.83 19.85
C ILE A 33 5.25 8.52 19.34
N ASN A 34 5.14 8.21 18.04
CA ASN A 34 5.71 7.00 17.42
C ASN A 34 7.12 7.18 16.83
N LYS A 35 7.74 8.37 16.81
CA LYS A 35 9.12 8.54 16.31
C LYS A 35 10.17 7.73 17.08
N ASN A 36 9.89 7.37 18.33
CA ASN A 36 10.74 6.50 19.17
C ASN A 36 10.23 5.06 19.30
N ARG A 37 9.13 4.69 18.63
CA ARG A 37 8.59 3.33 18.61
C ARG A 37 9.01 2.66 17.31
N LYS A 38 9.68 1.51 17.43
CA LYS A 38 9.98 0.62 16.29
C LYS A 38 8.71 0.41 15.46
N SER A 39 8.84 0.51 14.15
CA SER A 39 7.73 0.28 13.21
C SER A 39 7.11 -1.12 13.43
N PRO A 40 5.82 -1.35 13.11
CA PRO A 40 5.18 -2.65 13.27
C PRO A 40 5.97 -3.81 12.64
N ILE A 41 6.64 -3.55 11.51
CA ILE A 41 7.47 -4.54 10.82
C ILE A 41 8.77 -4.85 11.59
N GLU A 42 9.40 -3.85 12.19
CA GLU A 42 10.60 -4.06 13.02
C GLU A 42 10.27 -4.86 14.28
N GLN A 43 9.11 -4.61 14.90
CA GLN A 43 8.65 -5.38 16.06
C GLN A 43 8.43 -6.85 15.70
N LYS A 44 7.74 -7.12 14.59
CA LYS A 44 7.52 -8.49 14.09
C LYS A 44 8.83 -9.19 13.72
N ASN A 45 9.78 -8.48 13.12
CA ASN A 45 11.10 -9.04 12.82
C ASN A 45 11.89 -9.40 14.07
N ILE A 46 11.81 -8.60 15.14
CA ILE A 46 12.42 -8.93 16.43
C ILE A 46 11.79 -10.18 17.02
N GLU A 47 10.46 -10.27 16.99
CA GLU A 47 9.75 -11.46 17.47
C GLU A 47 10.09 -12.71 16.64
N LEU A 48 10.16 -12.58 15.31
CA LEU A 48 10.58 -13.65 14.41
C LEU A 48 11.98 -14.15 14.76
N ASN A 49 12.93 -13.24 14.97
CA ASN A 49 14.30 -13.59 15.38
C ASN A 49 14.33 -14.27 16.76
N LYS A 50 13.53 -13.80 17.73
CA LYS A 50 13.40 -14.44 19.04
C LYS A 50 12.85 -15.87 18.92
N LEU A 51 11.83 -16.06 18.08
CA LEU A 51 11.27 -17.39 17.83
C LEU A 51 12.30 -18.30 17.18
N ALA A 52 12.92 -17.87 16.09
CA ALA A 52 13.94 -18.62 15.35
C ALA A 52 15.11 -19.03 16.24
N ASN A 53 15.56 -18.14 17.13
CA ASN A 53 16.64 -18.43 18.07
C ASN A 53 16.31 -19.53 19.09
N GLY A 54 15.02 -19.70 19.40
CA GLY A 54 14.55 -20.74 20.31
C GLY A 54 14.09 -22.03 19.61
N ILE A 55 14.47 -22.26 18.35
CA ILE A 55 14.37 -23.59 17.73
C ILE A 55 15.39 -24.52 18.40
N ALA A 56 14.93 -25.67 18.90
CA ALA A 56 15.77 -26.61 19.66
C ALA A 56 16.78 -27.38 18.78
N ASP A 57 16.35 -27.86 17.61
CA ASP A 57 17.24 -28.56 16.67
C ASP A 57 18.24 -27.57 16.04
N ALA A 58 19.53 -27.78 16.29
CA ALA A 58 20.59 -26.90 15.84
C ALA A 58 20.72 -26.83 14.32
N LYS A 59 20.46 -27.93 13.60
CA LYS A 59 20.52 -27.99 12.14
C LYS A 59 19.34 -27.24 11.51
N VAL A 60 18.13 -27.45 12.04
CA VAL A 60 16.93 -26.72 11.61
C VAL A 60 17.08 -25.23 11.89
N LYS A 61 17.52 -24.86 13.10
CA LYS A 61 17.79 -23.47 13.49
C LYS A 61 18.77 -22.78 12.53
N LYS A 62 19.90 -23.44 12.24
CA LYS A 62 20.92 -22.91 11.34
C LYS A 62 20.36 -22.70 9.94
N SER A 63 19.71 -23.74 9.37
CA SER A 63 19.16 -23.70 8.02
C SER A 63 18.08 -22.62 7.87
N PHE A 64 17.16 -22.52 8.83
CA PHE A 64 16.13 -21.48 8.84
C PHE A 64 16.74 -20.08 8.92
N SER A 65 17.69 -19.86 9.82
CA SER A 65 18.32 -18.54 10.01
C SER A 65 19.11 -18.09 8.77
N GLU A 66 19.79 -19.01 8.09
CA GLU A 66 20.54 -18.72 6.87
C GLU A 66 19.60 -18.38 5.70
N GLU A 67 18.55 -19.17 5.47
CA GLU A 67 17.60 -18.92 4.38
C GLU A 67 16.73 -17.68 4.63
N ASP A 68 16.29 -17.44 5.87
CA ASP A 68 15.55 -16.22 6.23
C ASP A 68 16.42 -14.96 6.04
N LYS A 69 17.72 -15.02 6.39
CA LYS A 69 18.65 -13.92 6.14
C LYS A 69 18.80 -13.63 4.64
N LYS A 70 19.06 -14.66 3.83
CA LYS A 70 19.17 -14.51 2.37
C LYS A 70 17.89 -13.92 1.77
N PHE A 71 16.73 -14.42 2.22
CA PHE A 71 15.43 -13.93 1.80
C PHE A 71 15.25 -12.43 2.10
N LYS A 72 15.52 -12.01 3.34
CA LYS A 72 15.42 -10.59 3.76
C LYS A 72 16.38 -9.68 3.01
N GLU A 73 17.62 -10.11 2.81
CA GLU A 73 18.62 -9.35 2.04
C GLU A 73 18.20 -9.16 0.59
N GLN A 74 17.69 -10.22 -0.04
CA GLN A 74 17.20 -10.17 -1.42
C GLN A 74 15.96 -9.27 -1.54
N TYR A 75 15.00 -9.39 -0.62
CA TYR A 75 13.82 -8.52 -0.58
C TYR A 75 14.21 -7.04 -0.49
N LYS A 76 15.12 -6.70 0.44
CA LYS A 76 15.62 -5.33 0.62
C LYS A 76 16.33 -4.80 -0.63
N LYS A 77 17.12 -5.65 -1.30
CA LYS A 77 17.82 -5.29 -2.53
C LYS A 77 16.82 -4.98 -3.64
N ASP A 78 15.83 -5.83 -3.85
CA ASP A 78 14.87 -5.67 -4.93
C ASP A 78 13.87 -4.54 -4.67
N SER A 79 13.44 -4.34 -3.41
CA SER A 79 12.63 -3.18 -3.02
C SER A 79 13.36 -1.86 -3.28
N SER A 80 14.65 -1.79 -2.91
CA SER A 80 15.50 -0.62 -3.16
C SER A 80 15.67 -0.33 -4.66
N LYS A 81 15.79 -1.36 -5.50
CA LYS A 81 15.85 -1.18 -6.97
C LYS A 81 14.58 -0.57 -7.54
N ILE A 82 13.41 -1.00 -7.06
CA ILE A 82 12.11 -0.47 -7.51
C ILE A 82 12.05 1.03 -7.23
N ILE A 83 12.31 1.42 -5.98
CA ILE A 83 12.32 2.82 -5.55
C ILE A 83 13.34 3.63 -6.36
N THR A 84 14.57 3.13 -6.48
CA THR A 84 15.65 3.82 -7.23
C THR A 84 15.26 4.05 -8.68
N LYS A 85 14.60 3.08 -9.33
CA LYS A 85 14.15 3.21 -10.72
C LYS A 85 13.15 4.35 -10.89
N ILE A 86 12.19 4.49 -9.97
CA ILE A 86 11.19 5.57 -9.99
C ILE A 86 11.87 6.92 -9.77
N LEU A 87 12.72 7.03 -8.75
CA LEU A 87 13.41 8.28 -8.41
C LEU A 87 14.45 8.70 -9.46
N SER A 88 14.96 7.76 -10.26
CA SER A 88 15.89 8.05 -11.36
C SER A 88 15.18 8.54 -12.64
N ASP A 89 13.85 8.48 -12.70
CA ASP A 89 13.11 8.98 -13.86
C ASP A 89 13.04 10.51 -13.85
N LYS A 90 13.94 11.13 -14.62
CA LYS A 90 14.06 12.60 -14.68
C LYS A 90 12.76 13.28 -15.08
N LYS A 91 12.01 12.72 -16.04
CA LYS A 91 10.75 13.33 -16.50
C LYS A 91 9.76 13.40 -15.35
N LEU A 92 9.53 12.27 -14.67
CA LEU A 92 8.62 12.19 -13.52
C LEU A 92 9.07 13.13 -12.40
N MET A 93 10.35 13.10 -12.02
CA MET A 93 10.89 13.94 -10.95
C MET A 93 10.79 15.43 -11.26
N ASP A 94 11.05 15.84 -12.51
CA ASP A 94 10.89 17.23 -12.95
C ASP A 94 9.42 17.68 -12.88
N ALA A 95 8.48 16.78 -13.21
CA ALA A 95 7.05 17.08 -13.16
C ALA A 95 6.45 17.16 -11.76
N ILE A 96 6.88 16.31 -10.83
CA ILE A 96 6.42 16.38 -9.43
C ILE A 96 7.17 17.45 -8.62
N GLY A 97 8.37 17.81 -9.06
CA GLY A 97 9.27 18.76 -8.41
C GLY A 97 10.16 18.11 -7.35
N LYS A 98 11.39 18.63 -7.21
CA LYS A 98 12.41 18.14 -6.26
C LYS A 98 11.94 18.10 -4.80
N ALA A 99 11.04 18.99 -4.40
CA ALA A 99 10.49 19.04 -3.04
C ALA A 99 9.64 17.79 -2.70
N GLU A 100 9.12 17.09 -3.71
CA GLU A 100 8.28 15.90 -3.53
C GLU A 100 9.06 14.58 -3.64
N GLU A 101 10.33 14.61 -4.08
CA GLU A 101 11.17 13.41 -4.27
C GLU A 101 11.28 12.57 -3.00
N ALA A 102 11.59 13.23 -1.86
CA ALA A 102 11.71 12.57 -0.56
C ALA A 102 10.38 11.92 -0.14
N LYS A 103 9.25 12.58 -0.41
CA LYS A 103 7.91 12.06 -0.09
C LYS A 103 7.55 10.87 -0.97
N VAL A 104 7.85 10.93 -2.27
CA VAL A 104 7.64 9.79 -3.19
C VAL A 104 8.42 8.57 -2.72
N LYS A 105 9.68 8.75 -2.30
CA LYS A 105 10.49 7.68 -1.70
C LYS A 105 9.79 7.08 -0.47
N GLU A 106 9.37 7.92 0.47
CA GLU A 106 8.67 7.48 1.70
C GLU A 106 7.39 6.71 1.38
N TYR A 107 6.60 7.18 0.41
CA TYR A 107 5.32 6.56 0.07
C TYR A 107 5.51 5.18 -0.57
N TYR A 108 6.43 5.04 -1.52
CA TYR A 108 6.74 3.73 -2.10
C TYR A 108 7.32 2.77 -1.07
N GLN A 109 8.17 3.26 -0.16
CA GLN A 109 8.68 2.45 0.95
C GLN A 109 7.54 1.97 1.84
N GLU A 110 6.60 2.85 2.22
CA GLU A 110 5.44 2.49 3.05
C GLU A 110 4.58 1.40 2.39
N ALA A 111 4.34 1.50 1.08
CA ALA A 111 3.61 0.48 0.34
C ALA A 111 4.35 -0.88 0.32
N LEU A 112 5.66 -0.86 0.12
CA LEU A 112 6.50 -2.07 0.15
C LEU A 112 6.59 -2.67 1.56
N ASP A 113 6.54 -1.85 2.61
CA ASP A 113 6.52 -2.31 4.00
C ASP A 113 5.19 -2.98 4.35
N VAL A 114 4.05 -2.51 3.83
CA VAL A 114 2.75 -3.19 3.98
C VAL A 114 2.80 -4.59 3.37
N LEU A 115 3.34 -4.73 2.15
CA LEU A 115 3.49 -6.02 1.49
C LEU A 115 4.46 -6.94 2.25
N SER A 116 5.58 -6.38 2.74
CA SER A 116 6.55 -7.11 3.56
C SER A 116 5.97 -7.55 4.90
N ASN A 117 5.09 -6.75 5.51
CA ASN A 117 4.43 -7.09 6.77
C ASN A 117 3.58 -8.36 6.64
N ILE A 118 2.88 -8.53 5.52
CA ILE A 118 2.09 -9.74 5.25
C ILE A 118 2.99 -10.98 5.19
N ILE A 119 4.14 -10.88 4.51
CA ILE A 119 5.14 -11.96 4.42
C ILE A 119 5.67 -12.33 5.82
N VAL A 120 6.06 -11.33 6.61
CA VAL A 120 6.58 -11.54 7.97
C VAL A 120 5.51 -12.13 8.88
N ASP A 121 4.25 -11.72 8.75
CA ASP A 121 3.14 -12.32 9.52
C ASP A 121 2.94 -13.80 9.21
N ILE A 122 3.02 -14.18 7.93
CA ILE A 122 2.95 -15.58 7.52
C ILE A 122 4.10 -16.37 8.17
N GLN A 123 5.34 -15.88 8.05
CA GLN A 123 6.51 -16.51 8.67
C GLN A 123 6.35 -16.68 10.18
N LEU A 124 5.93 -15.61 10.85
CA LEU A 124 5.78 -15.57 12.30
C LEU A 124 4.76 -16.60 12.78
N ASN A 125 3.60 -16.67 12.13
CA ASN A 125 2.55 -17.61 12.52
C ASN A 125 2.95 -19.08 12.27
N LEU A 126 3.56 -19.37 11.11
CA LEU A 126 4.00 -20.73 10.80
C LEU A 126 5.15 -21.17 11.71
N LEU A 127 6.09 -20.27 12.02
CA LEU A 127 7.17 -20.55 12.97
C LEU A 127 6.64 -20.74 14.39
N LYS A 128 5.63 -19.98 14.83
CA LYS A 128 4.94 -20.21 16.11
C LYS A 128 4.33 -21.60 16.17
N ALA A 129 3.57 -22.00 15.14
CA ALA A 129 2.97 -23.33 15.07
C ALA A 129 4.04 -24.44 15.13
N TYR A 130 5.12 -24.30 14.34
CA TYR A 130 6.26 -25.21 14.38
C TYR A 130 6.83 -25.34 15.80
N LYS A 131 7.07 -24.22 16.49
CA LYS A 131 7.65 -24.24 17.84
C LYS A 131 6.75 -24.86 18.90
N THR A 132 5.44 -24.69 18.78
CA THR A 132 4.48 -25.26 19.74
C THR A 132 4.49 -26.79 19.67
N ASN A 133 4.52 -27.36 18.47
CA ASN A 133 4.64 -28.81 18.30
C ASN A 133 5.49 -29.15 17.06
N PRO A 134 6.83 -29.24 17.21
CA PRO A 134 7.73 -29.48 16.09
C PRO A 134 7.57 -30.85 15.42
N LYS A 135 6.91 -31.82 16.06
CA LYS A 135 6.68 -33.15 15.48
C LYS A 135 5.52 -33.13 14.48
N GLU A 136 4.45 -32.41 14.80
CA GLU A 136 3.23 -32.34 13.98
C GLU A 136 3.26 -31.21 12.96
N ASN A 137 4.00 -30.13 13.21
CA ASN A 137 4.02 -28.93 12.38
C ASN A 137 5.29 -28.81 11.53
N LYS A 138 5.94 -29.93 11.21
CA LYS A 138 7.03 -29.96 10.23
C LYS A 138 6.52 -29.50 8.87
N ILE A 139 7.33 -28.72 8.17
CA ILE A 139 6.98 -28.19 6.85
C ILE A 139 7.86 -28.86 5.80
N SER A 140 7.33 -29.92 5.18
CA SER A 140 7.99 -30.61 4.05
C SER A 140 7.73 -29.94 2.70
N ASP A 141 6.60 -29.23 2.56
CA ASP A 141 6.21 -28.45 1.37
C ASP A 141 5.80 -27.05 1.83
N GLY A 142 6.64 -26.06 1.52
CA GLY A 142 6.44 -24.68 1.93
C GLY A 142 5.23 -24.05 1.23
N LEU A 143 4.97 -24.41 -0.04
CA LEU A 143 3.82 -23.90 -0.78
C LEU A 143 2.51 -24.44 -0.21
N ALA A 144 2.47 -25.71 0.17
CA ALA A 144 1.31 -26.30 0.85
C ALA A 144 1.04 -25.61 2.20
N ALA A 145 2.08 -25.34 2.99
CA ALA A 145 1.96 -24.60 4.24
C ALA A 145 1.42 -23.18 4.04
N LEU A 146 1.91 -22.46 3.01
CA LEU A 146 1.40 -21.14 2.64
C LEU A 146 -0.08 -21.19 2.26
N LYS A 147 -0.51 -22.17 1.46
CA LYS A 147 -1.93 -22.34 1.08
C LYS A 147 -2.80 -22.62 2.31
N LYS A 148 -2.36 -23.54 3.18
CA LYS A 148 -3.08 -23.87 4.43
C LYS A 148 -3.24 -22.66 5.35
N TYR A 149 -2.25 -21.77 5.39
CA TYR A 149 -2.33 -20.52 6.15
C TYR A 149 -3.26 -19.49 5.50
N LEU A 150 -3.17 -19.31 4.18
CA LEU A 150 -3.96 -18.35 3.43
C LEU A 150 -5.38 -18.88 3.19
N THR A 151 -6.15 -19.10 4.25
CA THR A 151 -7.56 -19.46 4.12
C THR A 151 -8.37 -18.26 3.58
N LYS A 152 -9.62 -18.51 3.21
CA LYS A 152 -10.59 -17.46 2.87
C LYS A 152 -10.65 -16.38 3.95
N GLU A 153 -10.75 -16.79 5.21
CA GLU A 153 -10.86 -15.91 6.37
C GLU A 153 -9.58 -15.10 6.55
N LYS A 154 -8.41 -15.73 6.37
CA LYS A 154 -7.13 -15.02 6.48
C LYS A 154 -6.95 -13.99 5.38
N LEU A 155 -7.36 -14.30 4.14
CA LEU A 155 -7.32 -13.34 3.03
C LEU A 155 -8.30 -12.19 3.26
N GLN A 156 -9.50 -12.49 3.77
CA GLN A 156 -10.46 -11.47 4.19
C GLN A 156 -9.88 -10.57 5.29
N GLU A 157 -9.19 -11.14 6.29
CA GLU A 157 -8.53 -10.37 7.33
C GLU A 157 -7.46 -9.44 6.72
N ILE A 158 -6.54 -9.97 5.92
CA ILE A 158 -5.46 -9.19 5.28
C ILE A 158 -6.02 -8.00 4.47
N VAL A 159 -7.12 -8.21 3.75
CA VAL A 159 -7.69 -7.19 2.87
C VAL A 159 -8.61 -6.23 3.61
N ARG A 160 -9.49 -6.74 4.47
CA ARG A 160 -10.66 -6.02 5.02
C ARG A 160 -10.50 -5.55 6.46
N SER A 161 -9.51 -6.05 7.21
CA SER A 161 -9.33 -5.65 8.60
C SER A 161 -9.12 -4.15 8.72
N LYS A 162 -9.33 -3.61 9.94
CA LYS A 162 -8.90 -2.25 10.26
C LYS A 162 -7.39 -2.13 9.98
N ASN A 163 -6.98 -1.14 9.18
CA ASN A 163 -5.62 -0.98 8.67
C ASN A 163 -5.14 -2.10 7.72
N GLY A 164 -6.05 -2.89 7.15
CA GLY A 164 -5.75 -3.85 6.08
C GLY A 164 -5.50 -3.16 4.73
N ILE A 165 -5.30 -3.94 3.67
CA ILE A 165 -4.98 -3.41 2.33
C ILE A 165 -6.01 -2.38 1.86
N ALA A 166 -7.31 -2.63 2.08
CA ALA A 166 -8.35 -1.70 1.65
C ALA A 166 -8.27 -0.34 2.35
N ASP A 167 -8.00 -0.30 3.65
CA ASP A 167 -7.84 0.95 4.39
C ASP A 167 -6.54 1.66 3.98
N PHE A 168 -5.46 0.90 3.80
CA PHE A 168 -4.18 1.43 3.35
C PHE A 168 -4.31 2.15 2.00
N VAL A 169 -5.06 1.61 1.05
CA VAL A 169 -5.28 2.26 -0.26
C VAL A 169 -5.87 3.66 -0.11
N VAL A 170 -6.78 3.88 0.84
CA VAL A 170 -7.36 5.21 1.11
C VAL A 170 -6.32 6.17 1.68
N GLU A 171 -5.58 5.73 2.71
CA GLU A 171 -4.56 6.57 3.36
C GLU A 171 -3.39 6.89 2.43
N PHE A 172 -2.98 5.93 1.62
CA PHE A 172 -2.00 6.11 0.55
C PHE A 172 -2.53 7.09 -0.50
N GLY A 173 -3.80 6.95 -0.87
CA GLY A 173 -4.48 7.83 -1.82
C GLY A 173 -4.46 9.31 -1.43
N LYS A 174 -4.66 9.63 -0.14
CA LYS A 174 -4.57 11.01 0.38
C LYS A 174 -3.18 11.63 0.14
N LYS A 175 -2.13 10.81 0.22
CA LYS A 175 -0.73 11.22 0.02
C LYS A 175 -0.42 11.41 -1.47
N VAL A 176 -0.90 10.49 -2.32
CA VAL A 176 -0.67 10.52 -3.77
C VAL A 176 -1.50 11.57 -4.49
N GLY A 177 -2.75 11.78 -4.05
CA GLY A 177 -3.63 12.79 -4.63
C GLY A 177 -3.02 14.19 -4.61
N GLY A 178 -2.17 14.49 -3.62
CA GLY A 178 -1.50 15.79 -3.47
C GLY A 178 -0.56 16.18 -4.63
N TYR A 179 0.04 15.21 -5.33
CA TYR A 179 0.93 15.51 -6.48
C TYR A 179 0.36 15.09 -7.84
N ALA A 180 -0.78 14.40 -7.88
CA ALA A 180 -1.44 14.02 -9.14
C ALA A 180 -1.76 15.26 -10.00
N LYS A 181 -2.22 16.35 -9.36
CA LYS A 181 -2.43 17.65 -10.01
C LYS A 181 -1.14 18.22 -10.60
N THR A 182 -0.02 18.08 -9.90
CA THR A 182 1.29 18.60 -10.32
C THR A 182 1.75 17.94 -11.62
N ILE A 183 1.53 16.63 -11.77
CA ILE A 183 1.83 15.91 -13.02
C ILE A 183 0.99 16.46 -14.19
N PHE A 184 -0.27 16.80 -13.98
CA PHE A 184 -1.09 17.38 -15.06
C PHE A 184 -0.81 18.86 -15.32
N ASN A 185 -0.26 19.59 -14.35
CA ASN A 185 0.14 20.98 -14.55
C ASN A 185 1.23 21.13 -15.63
N VAL A 186 2.01 20.08 -15.93
CA VAL A 186 2.99 20.10 -17.03
C VAL A 186 2.34 20.43 -18.37
N LEU A 187 1.08 20.05 -18.57
CA LEU A 187 0.34 20.30 -19.81
C LEU A 187 0.20 21.80 -20.10
N LYS A 188 0.16 22.64 -19.07
CA LYS A 188 0.10 24.10 -19.23
C LYS A 188 1.38 24.68 -19.84
N GLN A 189 2.49 23.95 -19.77
CA GLN A 189 3.81 24.39 -20.21
C GLN A 189 4.24 23.81 -21.56
N LYS A 190 3.56 22.75 -22.05
CA LYS A 190 3.90 22.10 -23.32
C LYS A 190 3.30 22.87 -24.49
N GLU A 191 4.09 23.15 -25.52
CA GLU A 191 3.61 23.81 -26.75
C GLU A 191 2.42 23.09 -27.39
N SER A 192 2.42 21.76 -27.35
CA SER A 192 1.39 20.87 -27.90
C SER A 192 0.04 20.97 -27.18
N THR A 193 0.02 21.32 -25.89
CA THR A 193 -1.22 21.33 -25.09
C THR A 193 -1.56 22.69 -24.48
N LYS A 194 -0.62 23.62 -24.33
CA LYS A 194 -0.84 24.90 -23.64
C LYS A 194 -1.94 25.79 -24.24
N LYS A 195 -2.29 25.56 -25.51
CA LYS A 195 -3.35 26.29 -26.24
C LYS A 195 -4.73 25.64 -26.12
N ILE A 196 -4.83 24.46 -25.51
CA ILE A 196 -6.10 23.77 -25.28
C ILE A 196 -6.91 24.58 -24.27
N THR A 197 -8.03 25.17 -24.71
CA THR A 197 -8.88 26.04 -23.88
C THR A 197 -9.38 25.35 -22.61
N LYS A 198 -9.63 24.03 -22.70
CA LYS A 198 -10.20 23.20 -21.63
C LYS A 198 -9.16 22.56 -20.68
N ILE A 199 -7.90 22.99 -20.75
CA ILE A 199 -6.84 22.34 -19.99
C ILE A 199 -6.94 22.54 -18.48
N ASN A 200 -7.44 23.69 -18.04
CA ASN A 200 -7.69 23.94 -16.62
C ASN A 200 -8.85 23.07 -16.11
N ASP A 201 -9.96 23.01 -16.86
CA ASP A 201 -11.11 22.16 -16.56
C ASP A 201 -10.69 20.69 -16.44
N LEU A 202 -9.80 20.22 -17.35
CA LEU A 202 -9.20 18.88 -17.27
C LEU A 202 -8.41 18.67 -15.97
N ILE A 203 -7.52 19.60 -15.64
CA ILE A 203 -6.67 19.50 -14.43
C ILE A 203 -7.53 19.45 -13.16
N GLU A 204 -8.59 20.26 -13.10
CA GLU A 204 -9.54 20.27 -11.98
C GLU A 204 -10.37 18.98 -11.90
N ALA A 205 -10.83 18.46 -13.04
CA ALA A 205 -11.57 17.19 -13.08
C ALA A 205 -10.69 16.02 -12.61
N ILE A 206 -9.42 15.99 -13.01
CA ILE A 206 -8.44 15.02 -12.53
C ILE A 206 -8.18 15.20 -11.03
N ASP A 207 -7.91 16.41 -10.56
CA ASP A 207 -7.71 16.70 -9.13
C ASP A 207 -8.90 16.18 -8.32
N LYS A 208 -10.13 16.52 -8.70
CA LYS A 208 -11.36 16.03 -8.06
C LYS A 208 -11.47 14.50 -8.05
N LYS A 209 -11.02 13.81 -9.11
CA LYS A 209 -11.02 12.34 -9.19
C LYS A 209 -10.02 11.68 -8.23
N PHE A 210 -8.92 12.35 -7.89
CA PHE A 210 -7.89 11.84 -6.98
C PHE A 210 -8.03 12.34 -5.53
N THR A 211 -8.58 13.53 -5.30
CA THR A 211 -8.64 14.18 -3.97
C THR A 211 -10.06 14.41 -3.43
N GLY A 212 -11.10 14.25 -4.27
CA GLY A 212 -12.50 14.42 -3.88
C GLY A 212 -13.01 13.39 -2.85
N LYS A 213 -14.22 13.64 -2.33
CA LYS A 213 -14.86 12.81 -1.29
C LYS A 213 -15.02 11.33 -1.68
N ASP A 214 -15.36 11.07 -2.94
CA ASP A 214 -15.50 9.71 -3.51
C ASP A 214 -14.43 9.44 -4.57
N ASN A 215 -13.16 9.76 -4.26
CA ASN A 215 -12.04 9.58 -5.18
C ASN A 215 -11.76 8.10 -5.53
N VAL A 216 -10.88 7.88 -6.51
CA VAL A 216 -10.50 6.54 -7.01
C VAL A 216 -10.03 5.59 -5.92
N PHE A 217 -9.36 6.09 -4.88
CA PHE A 217 -8.83 5.26 -3.80
C PHE A 217 -9.93 4.81 -2.84
N VAL A 218 -10.90 5.68 -2.54
CA VAL A 218 -12.10 5.33 -1.77
C VAL A 218 -12.93 4.28 -2.51
N GLN A 219 -13.11 4.46 -3.82
CA GLN A 219 -13.84 3.49 -4.66
C GLN A 219 -13.12 2.14 -4.72
N SER A 220 -11.80 2.14 -4.92
CA SER A 220 -10.98 0.92 -4.92
C SER A 220 -11.03 0.21 -3.56
N SER A 221 -10.94 0.96 -2.46
CA SER A 221 -11.09 0.43 -1.10
C SER A 221 -12.43 -0.25 -0.89
N LYS A 222 -13.53 0.38 -1.33
CA LYS A 222 -14.87 -0.20 -1.27
C LYS A 222 -14.93 -1.54 -2.04
N LYS A 223 -14.46 -1.56 -3.29
CA LYS A 223 -14.39 -2.78 -4.12
C LYS A 223 -13.56 -3.88 -3.47
N LEU A 224 -12.43 -3.55 -2.85
CA LEU A 224 -11.60 -4.51 -2.10
C LEU A 224 -12.34 -5.07 -0.88
N LYS A 225 -13.07 -4.24 -0.14
CA LYS A 225 -13.87 -4.68 1.01
C LYS A 225 -15.02 -5.60 0.58
N GLU A 226 -15.63 -5.33 -0.56
CA GLU A 226 -16.73 -6.12 -1.12
C GLU A 226 -16.26 -7.36 -1.90
N PHE A 227 -14.96 -7.51 -2.16
CA PHE A 227 -14.40 -8.60 -2.95
C PHE A 227 -14.83 -9.98 -2.44
N ASP A 228 -15.38 -10.82 -3.32
CA ASP A 228 -15.83 -12.16 -2.94
C ASP A 228 -14.68 -13.18 -2.89
N PHE A 229 -14.35 -13.62 -1.68
CA PHE A 229 -13.36 -14.68 -1.42
C PHE A 229 -13.97 -16.09 -1.41
N SER A 230 -15.28 -16.25 -1.59
CA SER A 230 -15.95 -17.56 -1.56
C SER A 230 -15.38 -18.56 -2.57
N SER A 231 -14.88 -18.06 -3.70
CA SER A 231 -14.37 -18.88 -4.78
C SER A 231 -12.84 -19.12 -4.75
N VAL A 232 -12.14 -18.77 -3.66
CA VAL A 232 -10.67 -18.93 -3.60
C VAL A 232 -10.23 -20.38 -3.74
N GLU A 233 -10.95 -21.31 -3.12
CA GLU A 233 -10.66 -22.74 -3.19
C GLU A 233 -10.99 -23.33 -4.57
N LEU A 234 -12.04 -22.81 -5.22
CA LEU A 234 -12.48 -23.24 -6.56
C LEU A 234 -11.59 -22.69 -7.69
N HIS A 235 -11.21 -21.41 -7.60
CA HIS A 235 -10.51 -20.68 -8.65
C HIS A 235 -9.00 -20.58 -8.43
N GLY A 236 -8.54 -20.90 -7.22
CA GLY A 236 -7.13 -20.83 -6.83
C GLY A 236 -6.66 -19.43 -6.44
N TYR A 237 -5.53 -19.43 -5.73
CA TYR A 237 -4.86 -18.23 -5.20
C TYR A 237 -4.38 -17.27 -6.29
N GLU A 238 -3.85 -17.79 -7.40
CA GLU A 238 -3.32 -16.94 -8.48
C GLU A 238 -4.44 -16.14 -9.14
N LYS A 239 -5.58 -16.77 -9.45
CA LYS A 239 -6.73 -16.11 -10.06
C LYS A 239 -7.35 -15.09 -9.10
N THR A 240 -7.43 -15.43 -7.82
CA THR A 240 -7.87 -14.50 -6.76
C THR A 240 -6.97 -13.28 -6.68
N PHE A 241 -5.65 -13.48 -6.67
CA PHE A 241 -4.67 -12.39 -6.65
C PHE A 241 -4.78 -11.49 -7.89
N LYS A 242 -4.91 -12.08 -9.09
CA LYS A 242 -5.11 -11.31 -10.34
C LYS A 242 -6.36 -10.43 -10.28
N LYS A 243 -7.47 -10.93 -9.72
CA LYS A 243 -8.70 -10.13 -9.57
C LYS A 243 -8.56 -9.00 -8.55
N LEU A 244 -7.84 -9.22 -7.44
CA LEU A 244 -7.53 -8.16 -6.48
C LEU A 244 -6.64 -7.07 -7.10
N VAL A 245 -5.62 -7.46 -7.86
CA VAL A 245 -4.78 -6.53 -8.63
C VAL A 245 -5.61 -5.75 -9.65
N ALA A 246 -6.57 -6.42 -10.32
CA ALA A 246 -7.44 -5.78 -11.30
C ALA A 246 -8.20 -4.59 -10.70
N ILE A 247 -8.73 -4.71 -9.47
CA ILE A 247 -9.40 -3.61 -8.75
C ILE A 247 -8.51 -2.39 -8.61
N ILE A 248 -7.22 -2.58 -8.30
CA ILE A 248 -6.26 -1.47 -8.16
C ILE A 248 -5.94 -0.86 -9.53
N THR A 249 -5.81 -1.69 -10.57
CA THR A 249 -5.47 -1.22 -11.91
C THR A 249 -6.66 -0.59 -12.66
N GLU A 250 -7.90 -0.91 -12.29
CA GLU A 250 -9.13 -0.29 -12.86
C GLU A 250 -9.15 1.23 -12.66
N ALA A 251 -8.54 1.74 -11.59
CA ALA A 251 -8.41 3.17 -11.33
C ALA A 251 -7.75 3.94 -12.50
N LYS A 252 -6.88 3.27 -13.28
CA LYS A 252 -6.28 3.84 -14.51
C LYS A 252 -7.32 4.05 -15.61
N GLN A 253 -8.20 3.07 -15.82
CA GLN A 253 -9.23 3.15 -16.84
C GLN A 253 -10.25 4.26 -16.52
N ASP A 254 -10.56 4.41 -15.24
CA ASP A 254 -11.40 5.48 -14.74
C ASP A 254 -10.80 6.88 -14.93
N ALA A 255 -9.47 7.03 -14.85
CA ALA A 255 -8.80 8.29 -15.12
C ALA A 255 -8.83 8.66 -16.60
N ILE A 256 -8.77 7.68 -17.51
CA ILE A 256 -8.96 7.90 -18.96
C ILE A 256 -10.36 8.42 -19.25
N ASN A 257 -11.38 7.93 -18.53
CA ASN A 257 -12.76 8.40 -18.70
C ASN A 257 -12.94 9.88 -18.32
N VAL A 258 -12.09 10.43 -17.44
CA VAL A 258 -12.12 11.86 -17.10
C VAL A 258 -11.79 12.74 -18.32
N LEU A 259 -10.91 12.29 -19.22
CA LEU A 259 -10.59 13.01 -20.46
C LEU A 259 -11.85 13.24 -21.32
N ASN A 260 -12.74 12.26 -21.35
CA ASN A 260 -14.00 12.33 -22.10
C ASN A 260 -15.06 13.19 -21.39
N SER A 261 -14.89 13.49 -20.10
CA SER A 261 -15.89 14.22 -19.30
C SER A 261 -15.80 15.74 -19.40
N VAL A 262 -14.68 16.26 -19.93
CA VAL A 262 -14.38 17.71 -19.97
C VAL A 262 -14.57 18.35 -21.35
N GLY A 263 -15.16 17.61 -22.29
CA GLY A 263 -15.53 18.14 -23.61
C GLY A 263 -14.36 18.45 -24.54
N LEU A 264 -13.22 17.77 -24.37
CA LEU A 264 -12.10 17.83 -25.30
C LEU A 264 -12.48 17.15 -26.63
N SER A 265 -11.98 17.69 -27.74
CA SER A 265 -12.03 17.01 -29.04
C SER A 265 -11.19 15.73 -29.05
N LYS A 266 -11.40 14.85 -30.03
CA LYS A 266 -10.64 13.60 -30.15
C LYS A 266 -9.15 13.88 -30.32
N GLU A 267 -8.80 14.87 -31.13
CA GLU A 267 -7.43 15.30 -31.38
C GLU A 267 -6.76 15.80 -30.08
N GLU A 268 -7.44 16.66 -29.31
CA GLU A 268 -6.94 17.15 -28.03
C GLU A 268 -6.74 16.02 -27.01
N ILE A 269 -7.67 15.06 -26.96
CA ILE A 269 -7.56 13.88 -26.08
C ILE A 269 -6.30 13.07 -26.43
N GLU A 270 -6.02 12.83 -27.70
CA GLU A 270 -4.84 12.06 -28.11
C GLU A 270 -3.53 12.80 -27.79
N VAL A 271 -3.49 14.12 -27.99
CA VAL A 271 -2.31 14.93 -27.61
C VAL A 271 -2.10 14.89 -26.08
N VAL A 272 -3.16 15.10 -25.28
CA VAL A 272 -3.08 15.01 -23.82
C VAL A 272 -2.61 13.64 -23.36
N LYS A 273 -3.14 12.55 -23.93
CA LYS A 273 -2.69 11.18 -23.64
C LYS A 273 -1.20 11.01 -23.93
N SER A 274 -0.72 11.54 -25.06
CA SER A 274 0.68 11.46 -25.46
C SER A 274 1.60 12.17 -24.46
N GLU A 275 1.24 13.38 -24.01
CA GLU A 275 2.03 14.14 -23.02
C GLU A 275 1.95 13.53 -21.60
N ILE A 276 0.77 13.03 -21.22
CA ILE A 276 0.44 12.08 -20.13
C ILE A 276 1.39 10.88 -19.98
N LYS A 277 1.49 10.13 -21.07
CA LYS A 277 1.89 8.72 -21.09
C LYS A 277 3.21 8.42 -20.38
N PRO A 278 4.31 9.17 -20.59
CA PRO A 278 5.59 8.86 -19.95
C PRO A 278 5.53 8.85 -18.41
N TYR A 279 4.75 9.75 -17.82
CA TYR A 279 4.60 9.86 -16.36
C TYR A 279 3.86 8.64 -15.79
N TYR A 280 2.76 8.26 -16.45
CA TYR A 280 1.96 7.11 -16.05
C TYR A 280 2.67 5.78 -16.24
N GLU A 281 3.45 5.62 -17.32
CA GLU A 281 4.21 4.40 -17.57
C GLU A 281 5.22 4.11 -16.47
N MET A 282 5.87 5.15 -15.94
CA MET A 282 6.82 4.99 -14.84
C MET A 282 6.13 4.61 -13.52
N LEU A 283 5.03 5.30 -13.17
CA LEU A 283 4.24 4.97 -11.99
C LEU A 283 3.64 3.55 -12.08
N GLN A 284 3.14 3.16 -13.26
CA GLN A 284 2.65 1.81 -13.52
C GLN A 284 3.76 0.76 -13.41
N THR A 285 4.96 1.08 -13.91
CA THR A 285 6.14 0.21 -13.76
C THR A 285 6.47 -0.01 -12.29
N GLY A 286 6.42 1.04 -11.47
CA GLY A 286 6.59 0.96 -10.02
C GLY A 286 5.55 0.04 -9.37
N LEU A 287 4.27 0.26 -9.64
CA LEU A 287 3.18 -0.58 -9.14
C LEU A 287 3.35 -2.05 -9.53
N ASN A 288 3.55 -2.31 -10.82
CA ASN A 288 3.71 -3.68 -11.33
C ASN A 288 4.93 -4.37 -10.72
N SER A 289 6.06 -3.66 -10.58
CA SER A 289 7.27 -4.23 -10.00
C SER A 289 7.08 -4.57 -8.52
N SER A 290 6.34 -3.75 -7.76
CA SER A 290 6.02 -4.03 -6.35
C SER A 290 5.09 -5.24 -6.19
N ILE A 291 4.07 -5.35 -7.05
CA ILE A 291 3.16 -6.52 -7.11
C ILE A 291 3.96 -7.78 -7.43
N ASP A 292 4.84 -7.71 -8.43
CA ASP A 292 5.65 -8.84 -8.90
C ASP A 292 6.67 -9.26 -7.83
N LEU A 293 7.27 -8.30 -7.11
CA LEU A 293 8.13 -8.56 -5.96
C LEU A 293 7.35 -9.30 -4.85
N PHE A 294 6.15 -8.86 -4.51
CA PHE A 294 5.34 -9.55 -3.50
C PHE A 294 5.02 -10.99 -3.90
N GLN A 295 4.59 -11.21 -5.14
CA GLN A 295 4.32 -12.56 -5.67
C GLN A 295 5.57 -13.46 -5.65
N LYS A 296 6.71 -12.95 -6.11
CA LYS A 296 7.99 -13.68 -6.06
C LYS A 296 8.43 -13.96 -4.63
N SER A 297 8.21 -13.02 -3.73
CA SER A 297 8.58 -13.16 -2.32
C SER A 297 7.74 -14.22 -1.62
N LEU A 298 6.44 -14.32 -1.90
CA LEU A 298 5.62 -15.43 -1.41
C LEU A 298 6.12 -16.79 -1.93
N LYS A 299 6.55 -16.88 -3.19
CA LYS A 299 7.14 -18.12 -3.73
C LYS A 299 8.48 -18.46 -3.08
N SER A 300 9.36 -17.47 -2.92
CA SER A 300 10.65 -17.64 -2.25
C SER A 300 10.50 -17.96 -0.77
N LEU A 301 9.42 -17.49 -0.14
CA LEU A 301 9.14 -17.76 1.26
C LEU A 301 8.90 -19.25 1.52
N ALA A 302 8.33 -19.99 0.57
CA ALA A 302 8.17 -21.44 0.68
C ALA A 302 9.50 -22.14 0.99
N LYS A 303 10.60 -21.73 0.34
CA LYS A 303 11.93 -22.30 0.58
C LYS A 303 12.45 -22.05 1.99
N VAL A 304 12.17 -20.87 2.54
CA VAL A 304 12.51 -20.55 3.95
C VAL A 304 11.74 -21.47 4.89
N LEU A 305 10.44 -21.67 4.63
CA LEU A 305 9.57 -22.49 5.48
C LEU A 305 9.93 -23.98 5.43
N GLU A 306 10.36 -24.50 4.28
CA GLU A 306 10.81 -25.89 4.10
C GLU A 306 12.04 -26.27 4.92
N THR A 307 12.76 -25.28 5.47
CA THR A 307 13.84 -25.55 6.41
C THR A 307 13.33 -26.06 7.76
N LEU A 308 12.04 -25.88 8.07
CA LEU A 308 11.37 -26.35 9.29
C LEU A 308 10.87 -27.81 9.20
N LYS A 309 11.62 -28.68 8.53
CA LYS A 309 11.27 -30.10 8.31
C LYS A 309 11.92 -31.05 9.32
#